data_AF-C8N908-F1
#
_entry.id   AF-C8N908-F1
#
_cell.length_a   1.000
_cell.length_b   1.000
_cell.length_c   1.000
_cell.angle_alpha   90.00
_cell.angle_beta   90.00
_cell.angle_gamma   90.00
#
_symmetry.space_group_name_H-M   'P 1'
#
loop_
_entity.id
_entity.type
_entity.pdbx_description
1 polymer ?
#
loop_
_entity_poly.entity_id
_entity_poly.type
_entity_poly.pdbx_seq_one_letter_code
_entity_poly.pdbx_strand_id
1 'polypeptide(L)'
;MNDNILANLQRALRFTFKSGNLIYIVGIAVILSISMNINASHMLEQAVTRQELTPSLFAMLVQMVAGVILICKVLDNTGRLRLGLDNEEISLNPVSVVSLSLPLRYTGIIMLFGFVTGIIAAILGNIISNQIVFGAFIIVLFPLTPAMLLAMLETETAGAAFSSRPLAHAISEIGTVNYIVALLIAGITFLIWWGVTHFWLEPALQQNLVGNLLEQAFSGKKSFSLPMVFYIYSFISSLSIMLLAFFNHHFYATFFPREDDEDGEYGMDISDREGITATLAEHGVSAAPQAEKKAAEPLPDFSLLTDADTSNMGIETQKAFALALARADALLTSNKIDAGLALLAPFADENHDAAAYFPAYQRIYALKPQYDLLHRLIAAAARGHQPSFDLIRPELESIDPATLPADSVLPLAQFAARQQHYKTVLAITRQFAKNHPEHPQLIDNYILAARALAKIGAVDKAQQLLQQMLTRFPDHAKAAQIRHTLKLLQEKT
;
A
#
# COMPACT_ATOMS: atom_id res chain seq x y z
N MET A 1 11.50 10.23 6.57
CA MET A 1 10.38 9.45 7.13
C MET A 1 10.86 8.03 7.40
N ASN A 2 11.33 7.77 8.63
CA ASN A 2 11.63 6.41 9.10
C ASN A 2 10.40 6.01 9.93
N ASP A 3 9.34 5.54 9.26
CA ASP A 3 8.29 4.82 9.98
C ASP A 3 8.99 3.63 10.62
N ASN A 4 9.21 3.75 11.92
CA ASN A 4 10.09 2.86 12.64
C ASN A 4 9.58 1.44 12.45
N ILE A 5 10.26 0.62 11.65
CA ILE A 5 9.86 -0.78 11.37
C ILE A 5 9.57 -1.51 12.68
N LEU A 6 10.29 -1.16 13.75
CA LEU A 6 10.05 -1.67 15.09
C LEU A 6 8.69 -1.24 15.66
N ALA A 7 8.24 0.00 15.43
CA ALA A 7 6.91 0.46 15.81
C ALA A 7 5.82 -0.26 15.02
N ASN A 8 6.00 -0.49 13.72
CA ASN A 8 5.06 -1.28 12.90
C ASN A 8 5.00 -2.74 13.37
N LEU A 9 6.15 -3.33 13.69
CA LEU A 9 6.23 -4.67 14.28
C LEU A 9 5.49 -4.75 15.61
N GLN A 10 5.72 -3.78 16.50
CA GLN A 10 5.04 -3.69 17.79
C GLN A 10 3.53 -3.48 17.63
N ARG A 11 3.11 -2.62 16.69
CA ARG A 11 1.70 -2.36 16.35
C ARG A 11 1.03 -3.64 15.88
N ALA A 12 1.63 -4.35 14.92
CA ALA A 12 1.12 -5.62 14.41
C ALA A 12 1.03 -6.70 15.50
N LEU A 13 2.05 -6.81 16.36
CA LEU A 13 2.03 -7.73 17.50
C LEU A 13 0.88 -7.41 18.47
N ARG A 14 0.80 -6.15 18.95
CA ARG A 14 -0.27 -5.71 19.86
C ARG A 14 -1.65 -5.97 19.28
N PHE A 15 -1.83 -5.67 18.00
CA PHE A 15 -3.11 -5.88 17.32
C PHE A 15 -3.44 -7.38 17.16
N THR A 16 -2.47 -8.21 16.80
CA THR A 16 -2.63 -9.67 16.69
C THR A 16 -3.04 -10.32 18.01
N PHE A 17 -2.45 -9.87 19.12
CA PHE A 17 -2.72 -10.40 20.46
C PHE A 17 -3.94 -9.78 21.15
N LYS A 18 -4.76 -8.98 20.47
CA LYS A 18 -6.05 -8.55 21.01
C LYS A 18 -6.99 -9.75 21.20
N SER A 19 -7.79 -9.71 22.26
CA SER A 19 -8.70 -10.80 22.66
C SER A 19 -9.59 -11.30 21.52
N GLY A 20 -10.23 -10.40 20.77
CA GLY A 20 -11.05 -10.78 19.63
C GLY A 20 -10.27 -11.53 18.54
N ASN A 21 -9.04 -11.10 18.23
CA ASN A 21 -8.18 -11.80 17.27
C ASN A 21 -7.71 -13.16 17.78
N LEU A 22 -7.37 -13.27 19.08
CA LEU A 22 -6.99 -14.54 19.69
C LEU A 22 -8.14 -15.56 19.66
N ILE A 23 -9.39 -15.13 19.83
CA ILE A 23 -10.57 -16.00 19.70
C ILE A 23 -10.64 -16.59 18.28
N TYR A 24 -10.46 -15.77 17.25
CA TYR A 24 -10.44 -16.24 15.87
C TYR A 24 -9.25 -17.16 15.58
N ILE A 25 -8.05 -16.77 16.02
CA ILE A 25 -6.82 -17.57 15.82
C ILE A 25 -6.98 -18.95 16.42
N VAL A 26 -7.43 -19.05 17.68
CA VAL A 26 -7.66 -20.33 18.36
C VAL A 26 -8.81 -21.09 17.72
N GLY A 27 -9.93 -20.44 17.43
CA GLY A 27 -11.11 -21.07 16.82
C GLY A 27 -10.79 -21.69 15.45
N ILE A 28 -10.10 -20.95 14.58
CA ILE A 28 -9.67 -21.44 13.27
C ILE A 28 -8.63 -22.57 13.44
N ALA A 29 -7.67 -22.43 14.36
CA ALA A 29 -6.69 -23.47 14.64
C ALA A 29 -7.33 -24.80 15.11
N VAL A 30 -8.40 -24.73 15.93
CA VAL A 30 -9.17 -25.92 16.32
C VAL A 30 -9.83 -26.56 15.10
N ILE A 31 -10.47 -25.78 14.23
CA ILE A 31 -11.12 -26.28 13.01
C ILE A 31 -10.09 -26.94 12.07
N LEU A 32 -8.92 -26.31 11.88
CA LEU A 32 -7.83 -26.86 11.07
C LEU A 32 -7.26 -28.15 11.68
N SER A 33 -7.07 -28.20 13.01
CA SER A 33 -6.63 -29.42 13.69
C SER A 33 -7.64 -30.55 13.51
N ILE A 34 -8.94 -30.28 13.65
CA ILE A 34 -10.00 -31.26 13.40
C ILE A 34 -9.91 -31.79 11.96
N SER A 35 -9.78 -30.90 10.98
CA SER A 35 -9.60 -31.27 9.56
C SER A 35 -8.37 -32.16 9.35
N MET A 36 -7.21 -31.79 9.93
CA MET A 36 -5.99 -32.60 9.86
C MET A 36 -6.17 -33.99 10.47
N ASN A 37 -6.87 -34.09 11.60
CA ASN A 37 -7.12 -35.36 12.28
C ASN A 37 -8.05 -36.27 11.48
N ILE A 38 -9.11 -35.71 10.87
CA ILE A 38 -10.00 -36.44 9.95
C ILE A 38 -9.20 -36.95 8.75
N ASN A 39 -8.39 -36.08 8.14
CA ASN A 39 -7.61 -36.44 6.97
C ASN A 39 -6.57 -37.52 7.27
N ALA A 40 -5.84 -37.40 8.39
CA ALA A 40 -4.86 -38.39 8.80
C ALA A 40 -5.50 -39.74 9.12
N SER A 41 -6.67 -39.75 9.75
CA SER A 41 -7.42 -40.99 10.04
C SER A 41 -7.87 -41.68 8.75
N HIS A 42 -8.40 -40.89 7.81
CA HIS A 42 -8.79 -41.38 6.48
C HIS A 42 -7.60 -41.97 5.71
N MET A 43 -6.46 -41.27 5.70
CA MET A 43 -5.25 -41.75 5.04
C MET A 43 -4.66 -43.00 5.72
N LEU A 44 -4.78 -43.11 7.05
CA LEU A 44 -4.37 -44.32 7.77
C LEU A 44 -5.24 -45.52 7.37
N GLU A 45 -6.56 -45.34 7.26
CA GLU A 45 -7.48 -46.38 6.80
C GLU A 45 -7.16 -46.84 5.37
N GLN A 46 -6.89 -45.90 4.46
CA GLN A 46 -6.48 -46.20 3.10
C GLN A 46 -5.14 -46.94 3.04
N ALA A 47 -4.16 -46.50 3.83
CA ALA A 47 -2.86 -47.16 3.91
C ALA A 47 -2.99 -48.62 4.40
N VAL A 48 -3.83 -48.87 5.41
CA VAL A 48 -4.11 -50.22 5.94
C VAL A 48 -4.82 -51.08 4.90
N THR A 49 -5.77 -50.50 4.15
CA THR A 49 -6.51 -51.20 3.09
C THR A 49 -5.77 -51.26 1.75
N ARG A 50 -4.53 -50.72 1.69
CA ARG A 50 -3.69 -50.61 0.48
C ARG A 50 -4.39 -49.91 -0.68
N GLN A 51 -5.28 -48.98 -0.36
CA GLN A 51 -5.88 -48.09 -1.33
C GLN A 51 -4.92 -46.94 -1.65
N GLU A 52 -5.18 -46.27 -2.76
CA GLU A 52 -4.48 -45.04 -3.10
C GLU A 52 -4.76 -43.97 -2.04
N LEU A 53 -3.70 -43.31 -1.58
CA LEU A 53 -3.76 -42.27 -0.57
C LEU A 53 -4.40 -41.01 -1.16
N THR A 54 -5.64 -40.73 -0.74
CA THR A 54 -6.37 -39.54 -1.18
C THR A 54 -6.85 -38.70 0.01
N PRO A 55 -6.93 -37.37 -0.16
CA PRO A 55 -7.47 -36.51 0.89
C PRO A 55 -8.95 -36.80 1.16
N SER A 56 -9.38 -36.64 2.40
CA SER A 56 -10.80 -36.71 2.77
C SER A 56 -11.55 -35.49 2.25
N LEU A 57 -12.60 -35.71 1.45
CA LEU A 57 -13.50 -34.63 1.00
C LEU A 57 -14.12 -33.86 2.17
N PHE A 58 -14.49 -34.57 3.24
CA PHE A 58 -15.04 -33.94 4.44
C PHE A 58 -14.00 -33.05 5.13
N ALA A 59 -12.76 -33.51 5.27
CA ALA A 59 -11.67 -32.69 5.81
C ALA A 59 -11.41 -31.44 4.96
N MET A 60 -11.45 -31.57 3.62
CA MET A 60 -11.31 -30.43 2.69
C MET A 60 -12.43 -29.41 2.86
N LEU A 61 -13.68 -29.84 3.03
CA LEU A 61 -14.81 -28.93 3.28
C LEU A 61 -14.65 -28.19 4.62
N VAL A 62 -14.23 -28.87 5.68
CA VAL A 62 -13.94 -28.25 6.98
C VAL A 62 -12.81 -27.22 6.86
N GLN A 63 -11.76 -27.53 6.10
CA GLN A 63 -10.66 -26.61 5.83
C GLN A 63 -11.09 -25.39 5.01
N MET A 64 -12.01 -25.57 4.06
CA MET A 64 -12.59 -24.47 3.28
C MET A 64 -13.34 -23.49 4.18
N VAL A 65 -14.15 -23.99 5.12
CA VAL A 65 -14.86 -23.16 6.10
C VAL A 65 -13.86 -22.36 6.95
N ALA A 66 -12.80 -23.01 7.43
CA ALA A 66 -11.73 -22.33 8.17
C ALA A 66 -11.08 -21.21 7.34
N GLY A 67 -10.81 -21.47 6.05
CA GLY A 67 -10.24 -20.49 5.12
C GLY A 67 -11.15 -19.28 4.89
N VAL A 68 -12.47 -19.48 4.75
CA VAL A 68 -13.43 -18.37 4.60
C VAL A 68 -13.44 -17.50 5.86
N ILE A 69 -13.49 -18.11 7.05
CA ILE A 69 -13.47 -17.37 8.32
C ILE A 69 -12.17 -16.56 8.45
N LEU A 70 -11.03 -17.17 8.10
CA LEU A 70 -9.73 -16.51 8.09
C LEU A 70 -9.72 -15.29 7.15
N ILE A 71 -10.15 -15.46 5.90
CA ILE A 71 -10.16 -14.38 4.89
C ILE A 71 -11.06 -13.23 5.33
N CYS A 72 -12.28 -13.53 5.80
CA CYS A 72 -13.18 -12.54 6.35
C CYS A 72 -12.49 -11.71 7.43
N LYS A 73 -11.91 -12.39 8.43
CA LYS A 73 -11.36 -11.69 9.59
C LYS A 73 -10.08 -10.93 9.26
N VAL A 74 -9.23 -11.49 8.41
CA VAL A 74 -8.02 -10.82 7.93
C VAL A 74 -8.35 -9.55 7.18
N LEU A 75 -9.29 -9.58 6.22
CA LEU A 75 -9.68 -8.39 5.47
C LEU A 75 -10.37 -7.34 6.33
N ASP A 76 -11.23 -7.77 7.26
CA ASP A 76 -11.84 -6.89 8.26
C ASP A 76 -10.76 -6.18 9.09
N ASN A 77 -9.81 -6.94 9.63
CA ASN A 77 -8.72 -6.42 10.44
C ASN A 77 -7.81 -5.47 9.67
N THR A 78 -7.49 -5.80 8.42
CA THR A 78 -6.72 -4.91 7.52
C THR A 78 -7.48 -3.60 7.29
N GLY A 79 -8.78 -3.66 7.03
CA GLY A 79 -9.63 -2.46 6.92
C GLY A 79 -9.64 -1.64 8.22
N ARG A 80 -9.71 -2.29 9.39
CA ARG A 80 -9.67 -1.60 10.70
C ARG A 80 -8.33 -0.88 10.93
N LEU A 81 -7.22 -1.53 10.60
CA LEU A 81 -5.88 -0.94 10.71
C LEU A 81 -5.70 0.26 9.76
N ARG A 82 -6.31 0.20 8.57
CA ARG A 82 -6.34 1.29 7.59
C ARG A 82 -7.21 2.47 8.06
N LEU A 83 -8.33 2.19 8.72
CA LEU A 83 -9.19 3.20 9.34
C LEU A 83 -8.64 3.73 10.68
N GLY A 84 -7.44 3.28 11.08
CA GLY A 84 -6.80 3.69 12.31
C GLY A 84 -7.45 3.20 13.62
N LEU A 85 -8.34 2.21 13.55
CA LEU A 85 -9.12 1.67 14.68
C LEU A 85 -8.31 0.67 15.53
N ASP A 86 -7.01 0.89 15.64
CA ASP A 86 -6.05 -0.02 16.28
C ASP A 86 -6.33 -0.21 17.76
N ASN A 87 -6.88 0.82 18.41
CA ASN A 87 -7.10 0.87 19.84
C ASN A 87 -8.48 0.35 20.24
N GLU A 88 -9.44 0.31 19.30
CA GLU A 88 -10.80 -0.18 19.55
C GLU A 88 -10.85 -1.69 19.82
N GLU A 89 -11.91 -2.12 20.52
CA GLU A 89 -12.18 -3.54 20.70
C GLU A 89 -12.43 -4.24 19.36
N ILE A 90 -11.90 -5.45 19.20
CA ILE A 90 -12.10 -6.23 17.98
C ILE A 90 -13.48 -6.87 18.02
N SER A 91 -14.32 -6.53 17.04
CA SER A 91 -15.63 -7.13 16.88
C SER A 91 -15.55 -8.65 16.70
N LEU A 92 -16.48 -9.36 17.35
CA LEU A 92 -16.69 -10.81 17.18
C LEU A 92 -17.50 -11.15 15.93
N ASN A 93 -17.97 -10.15 15.18
CA ASN A 93 -18.48 -10.40 13.84
C ASN A 93 -17.30 -10.68 12.90
N PRO A 94 -17.41 -11.66 11.98
CA PRO A 94 -16.34 -11.98 11.03
C PRO A 94 -15.95 -10.80 10.14
N VAL A 95 -16.90 -9.90 9.92
CA VAL A 95 -16.77 -8.68 9.15
C VAL A 95 -17.51 -7.57 9.89
N SER A 96 -16.86 -6.43 10.08
CA SER A 96 -17.33 -5.28 10.87
C SER A 96 -17.18 -3.94 10.16
N VAL A 97 -16.06 -3.72 9.47
CA VAL A 97 -15.79 -2.45 8.76
C VAL A 97 -15.77 -2.58 7.24
N VAL A 98 -15.50 -3.78 6.72
CA VAL A 98 -15.55 -4.05 5.28
C VAL A 98 -16.90 -4.63 4.87
N SER A 99 -17.24 -4.60 3.57
CA SER A 99 -18.43 -5.29 3.08
C SER A 99 -18.17 -6.80 2.94
N LEU A 100 -19.17 -7.65 3.26
CA LEU A 100 -19.08 -9.11 3.10
C LEU A 100 -18.79 -9.54 1.64
N SER A 101 -19.16 -8.71 0.66
CA SER A 101 -18.88 -8.97 -0.75
C SER A 101 -17.38 -9.06 -1.05
N LEU A 102 -16.54 -8.31 -0.32
CA LEU A 102 -15.11 -8.24 -0.53
C LEU A 102 -14.39 -9.56 -0.14
N PRO A 103 -14.55 -10.11 1.09
CA PRO A 103 -14.01 -11.43 1.45
C PRO A 103 -14.50 -12.57 0.56
N LEU A 104 -15.75 -12.53 0.10
CA LEU A 104 -16.27 -13.55 -0.82
C LEU A 104 -15.58 -13.50 -2.19
N ARG A 105 -15.31 -12.29 -2.71
CA ARG A 105 -14.53 -12.11 -3.95
C ARG A 105 -13.10 -12.61 -3.77
N TYR A 106 -12.45 -12.27 -2.66
CA TYR A 106 -11.08 -12.72 -2.35
C TYR A 106 -10.99 -14.25 -2.20
N THR A 107 -11.99 -14.85 -1.54
CA THR A 107 -12.14 -16.31 -1.43
C THR A 107 -12.28 -16.95 -2.81
N GLY A 108 -13.14 -16.41 -3.69
CA GLY A 108 -13.32 -16.90 -5.05
C GLY A 108 -12.03 -16.84 -5.87
N ILE A 109 -11.23 -15.79 -5.69
CA ILE A 109 -9.90 -15.65 -6.31
C ILE A 109 -8.95 -16.75 -5.84
N ILE A 110 -8.82 -16.97 -4.53
CA ILE A 110 -7.94 -18.01 -3.98
C ILE A 110 -8.37 -19.40 -4.46
N MET A 111 -9.68 -19.68 -4.47
CA MET A 111 -10.22 -20.95 -4.97
C MET A 111 -9.93 -21.15 -6.45
N LEU A 112 -10.13 -20.12 -7.28
CA LEU A 112 -9.82 -20.18 -8.71
C LEU A 112 -8.33 -20.46 -8.93
N PHE A 113 -7.45 -19.78 -8.18
CA PHE A 113 -6.01 -20.02 -8.26
C PHE A 113 -5.62 -21.43 -7.82
N GLY A 114 -6.20 -21.93 -6.73
CA GLY A 114 -5.98 -23.30 -6.27
C GLY A 114 -6.45 -24.33 -7.30
N PHE A 115 -7.60 -24.10 -7.92
CA PHE A 115 -8.15 -24.96 -8.98
C PHE A 115 -7.25 -24.99 -10.22
N VAL A 116 -6.84 -23.82 -10.73
CA VAL A 116 -5.92 -23.72 -11.88
C VAL A 116 -4.58 -24.39 -11.57
N THR A 117 -4.04 -24.17 -10.36
CA THR A 117 -2.81 -24.84 -9.91
C THR A 117 -2.98 -26.35 -9.86
N GLY A 118 -4.13 -26.85 -9.41
CA GLY A 118 -4.45 -28.28 -9.41
C GLY A 118 -4.50 -28.88 -10.82
N ILE A 119 -5.08 -28.17 -11.80
CA ILE A 119 -5.05 -28.59 -13.21
C ILE A 119 -3.62 -28.65 -13.74
N ILE A 120 -2.82 -27.62 -13.48
CA ILE A 120 -1.40 -27.58 -13.89
C ILE A 120 -0.65 -28.76 -13.25
N ALA A 121 -0.84 -29.02 -11.96
CA ALA A 121 -0.22 -30.15 -11.27
C ALA A 121 -0.66 -31.49 -11.89
N ALA A 122 -1.93 -31.66 -12.25
CA ALA A 122 -2.42 -32.88 -12.91
C ALA A 122 -1.80 -33.09 -14.30
N ILE A 123 -1.60 -32.02 -15.08
CA ILE A 123 -0.99 -32.10 -16.42
C ILE A 123 0.52 -32.37 -16.31
N LEU A 124 1.20 -31.69 -15.39
CA LEU A 124 2.66 -31.78 -15.23
C LEU A 124 3.11 -32.90 -14.29
N GLY A 125 2.21 -33.59 -13.59
CA GLY A 125 2.54 -34.54 -12.52
C GLY A 125 3.41 -35.72 -12.96
N ASN A 126 3.42 -36.04 -14.26
CA ASN A 126 4.30 -37.06 -14.84
C ASN A 126 5.73 -36.56 -15.14
N ILE A 127 5.96 -35.25 -15.07
CA ILE A 127 7.22 -34.57 -15.44
C ILE A 127 7.85 -33.94 -14.19
N ILE A 128 7.04 -33.30 -13.35
CA ILE A 128 7.49 -32.54 -12.18
C ILE A 128 6.65 -32.96 -10.97
N SER A 129 7.30 -33.09 -9.81
CA SER A 129 6.59 -33.38 -8.55
C SER A 129 5.53 -32.32 -8.25
N ASN A 130 4.33 -32.75 -7.84
CA ASN A 130 3.24 -31.86 -7.43
C ASN A 130 3.68 -30.86 -6.36
N GLN A 131 4.59 -31.26 -5.46
CA GLN A 131 5.13 -30.37 -4.42
C GLN A 131 5.84 -29.14 -5.02
N ILE A 132 6.54 -29.30 -6.15
CA ILE A 132 7.23 -28.20 -6.84
C ILE A 132 6.19 -27.26 -7.47
N VAL A 133 5.13 -27.81 -8.06
CA VAL A 133 4.06 -27.01 -8.68
C VAL A 133 3.33 -26.17 -7.63
N PHE A 134 2.92 -26.78 -6.51
CA PHE A 134 2.29 -26.06 -5.40
C PHE A 134 3.27 -25.10 -4.69
N GLY A 135 4.55 -25.44 -4.59
CA GLY A 135 5.57 -24.56 -4.04
C GLY A 135 5.78 -23.31 -4.89
N ALA A 136 5.87 -23.46 -6.21
CA ALA A 136 5.95 -22.33 -7.14
C ALA A 136 4.72 -21.41 -7.03
N PHE A 137 3.54 -22.00 -6.85
CA PHE A 137 2.31 -21.23 -6.62
C PHE A 137 2.40 -20.34 -5.36
N ILE A 138 2.88 -20.88 -4.23
CA ILE A 138 3.08 -20.10 -3.00
C ILE A 138 4.10 -18.98 -3.22
N ILE A 139 5.21 -19.26 -3.93
CA ILE A 139 6.26 -18.28 -4.24
C ILE A 139 5.73 -17.12 -5.09
N VAL A 140 4.73 -17.35 -5.94
CA VAL A 140 4.11 -16.28 -6.75
C VAL A 140 3.05 -15.52 -5.96
N LEU A 141 2.19 -16.21 -5.20
CA LEU A 141 1.08 -15.56 -4.49
C LEU A 141 1.57 -14.75 -3.28
N PHE A 142 2.59 -15.25 -2.57
CA PHE A 142 3.16 -14.60 -1.39
C PHE A 142 3.58 -13.14 -1.64
N PRO A 143 4.43 -12.82 -2.64
CA PRO A 143 4.84 -11.45 -2.91
C PRO A 143 3.72 -10.57 -3.48
N LEU A 144 2.61 -11.14 -3.96
CA LEU A 144 1.44 -10.39 -4.44
C LEU A 144 0.45 -10.06 -3.33
N THR A 145 0.49 -10.80 -2.21
CA THR A 145 -0.54 -10.74 -1.16
C THR A 145 -0.75 -9.34 -0.60
N PRO A 146 0.28 -8.56 -0.19
CA PRO A 146 0.06 -7.22 0.36
C PRO A 146 -0.61 -6.27 -0.65
N ALA A 147 -0.14 -6.28 -1.90
CA ALA A 147 -0.71 -5.44 -2.96
C ALA A 147 -2.13 -5.86 -3.33
N MET A 148 -2.43 -7.16 -3.39
CA MET A 148 -3.78 -7.67 -3.65
C MET A 148 -4.77 -7.26 -2.55
N LEU A 149 -4.36 -7.34 -1.27
CA LEU A 149 -5.19 -6.93 -0.15
C LEU A 149 -5.57 -5.45 -0.25
N LEU A 150 -4.57 -4.57 -0.44
CA LEU A 150 -4.80 -3.13 -0.53
C LEU A 150 -5.61 -2.75 -1.77
N ALA A 151 -5.22 -3.23 -2.95
CA ALA A 151 -5.92 -2.92 -4.21
C ALA A 151 -7.39 -3.37 -4.20
N MET A 152 -7.70 -4.49 -3.54
CA MET A 152 -9.07 -4.96 -3.39
C MET A 152 -9.84 -4.21 -2.29
N LEU A 153 -9.18 -3.74 -1.24
CA LEU A 153 -9.82 -2.86 -0.26
C LEU A 153 -10.23 -1.52 -0.86
N GLU A 154 -9.39 -0.93 -1.71
CA GLU A 154 -9.65 0.36 -2.36
C GLU A 154 -10.72 0.30 -3.46
N THR A 155 -10.62 -0.71 -4.32
CA THR A 155 -11.49 -0.77 -5.51
C THR A 155 -12.75 -1.59 -5.27
N GLU A 156 -12.77 -2.40 -4.21
CA GLU A 156 -13.72 -3.49 -3.94
C GLU A 156 -13.88 -4.51 -5.08
N THR A 157 -13.14 -4.43 -6.20
CA THR A 157 -13.36 -5.30 -7.37
C THR A 157 -12.45 -6.51 -7.41
N ALA A 158 -12.97 -7.66 -7.87
CA ALA A 158 -12.15 -8.86 -8.08
C ALA A 158 -11.08 -8.66 -9.17
N GLY A 159 -11.34 -7.80 -10.17
CA GLY A 159 -10.39 -7.52 -11.25
C GLY A 159 -9.13 -6.78 -10.80
N ALA A 160 -9.19 -6.06 -9.68
CA ALA A 160 -8.04 -5.33 -9.15
C ALA A 160 -6.91 -6.25 -8.67
N ALA A 161 -7.24 -7.47 -8.25
CA ALA A 161 -6.27 -8.47 -7.82
C ALA A 161 -5.27 -8.89 -8.91
N PHE A 162 -5.59 -8.65 -10.19
CA PHE A 162 -4.78 -9.09 -11.34
C PHE A 162 -4.42 -7.96 -12.30
N SER A 163 -4.97 -6.77 -12.08
CA SER A 163 -4.75 -5.64 -12.96
C SER A 163 -3.45 -4.97 -12.60
N SER A 164 -2.56 -4.80 -13.58
CA SER A 164 -1.24 -4.18 -13.37
C SER A 164 -1.31 -2.78 -12.77
N ARG A 165 -2.33 -1.98 -13.14
CA ARG A 165 -2.51 -0.61 -12.64
C ARG A 165 -2.86 -0.57 -11.14
N PRO A 166 -3.95 -1.20 -10.64
CA PRO A 166 -4.24 -1.26 -9.20
C PRO A 166 -3.11 -1.87 -8.37
N LEU A 167 -2.47 -2.94 -8.85
CA LEU A 167 -1.37 -3.56 -8.11
C LEU A 167 -0.14 -2.64 -8.02
N ALA A 168 0.24 -1.97 -9.13
CA ALA A 168 1.33 -1.02 -9.11
C ALA A 168 1.02 0.21 -8.24
N HIS A 169 -0.24 0.66 -8.25
CA HIS A 169 -0.71 1.72 -7.38
C HIS A 169 -0.60 1.34 -5.90
N ALA A 170 -1.11 0.17 -5.52
CA ALA A 170 -1.01 -0.34 -4.14
C ALA A 170 0.45 -0.50 -3.67
N ILE A 171 1.34 -1.00 -4.53
CA ILE A 171 2.78 -1.08 -4.20
C ILE A 171 3.38 0.33 -4.02
N SER A 172 2.98 1.29 -4.85
CA SER A 172 3.41 2.68 -4.73
C SER A 172 2.92 3.33 -3.44
N GLU A 173 1.66 3.07 -3.05
CA GLU A 173 1.06 3.62 -1.82
C GLU A 173 1.70 3.05 -0.54
N ILE A 174 1.99 1.75 -0.52
CA ILE A 174 2.74 1.12 0.58
C ILE A 174 4.18 1.68 0.66
N GLY A 175 4.73 2.08 -0.50
CA GLY A 175 6.12 2.46 -0.68
C GLY A 175 7.02 1.24 -0.95
N THR A 176 7.85 1.30 -2.00
CA THR A 176 8.63 0.15 -2.46
C THR A 176 9.57 -0.43 -1.40
N VAL A 177 10.20 0.42 -0.58
CA VAL A 177 11.10 -0.03 0.49
C VAL A 177 10.30 -0.77 1.58
N ASN A 178 9.21 -0.17 2.05
CA ASN A 178 8.32 -0.77 3.04
C ASN A 178 7.70 -2.08 2.55
N TYR A 179 7.33 -2.14 1.27
CA TYR A 179 6.83 -3.35 0.62
C TYR A 179 7.86 -4.49 0.67
N ILE A 180 9.11 -4.21 0.27
CA ILE A 180 10.21 -5.19 0.30
C ILE A 180 10.51 -5.62 1.74
N VAL A 181 10.58 -4.67 2.68
CA VAL A 181 10.82 -4.97 4.10
C VAL A 181 9.72 -5.87 4.67
N ALA A 182 8.46 -5.55 4.38
CA ALA A 182 7.30 -6.33 4.81
C ALA A 182 7.38 -7.78 4.30
N LEU A 183 7.69 -7.95 3.01
CA LEU A 183 7.88 -9.27 2.39
C LEU A 183 9.09 -10.03 2.96
N LEU A 184 10.21 -9.36 3.20
CA LEU A 184 11.41 -10.00 3.76
C LEU A 184 11.14 -10.52 5.18
N ILE A 185 10.53 -9.72 6.05
CA ILE A 185 10.22 -10.13 7.43
C ILE A 185 9.19 -11.27 7.43
N ALA A 186 8.12 -11.16 6.64
CA ALA A 186 7.12 -12.21 6.53
C ALA A 186 7.70 -13.50 5.92
N GLY A 187 8.62 -13.37 4.95
CA GLY A 187 9.30 -14.49 4.31
C GLY A 187 10.25 -15.20 5.27
N ILE A 188 11.07 -14.45 6.01
CA ILE A 188 11.99 -15.02 7.02
C ILE A 188 11.21 -15.72 8.13
N THR A 189 10.16 -15.10 8.67
CA THR A 189 9.33 -15.72 9.72
C THR A 189 8.64 -16.99 9.23
N PHE A 190 8.14 -17.00 7.99
CA PHE A 190 7.60 -18.20 7.37
C PHE A 190 8.65 -19.29 7.16
N LEU A 191 9.85 -18.95 6.66
CA LEU A 191 10.94 -19.90 6.45
C LEU A 191 11.42 -20.51 7.77
N ILE A 192 11.49 -19.73 8.84
CA ILE A 192 11.82 -20.23 10.19
C ILE A 192 10.74 -21.21 10.65
N TRP A 193 9.46 -20.82 10.56
CA TRP A 193 8.36 -21.70 10.94
C TRP A 193 8.38 -23.01 10.13
N TRP A 194 8.50 -22.92 8.80
CA TRP A 194 8.58 -24.06 7.90
C TRP A 194 9.78 -24.96 8.21
N GLY A 195 10.94 -24.36 8.48
CA GLY A 195 12.15 -25.11 8.84
C GLY A 195 12.00 -25.87 10.15
N VAL A 196 11.40 -25.25 11.17
CA VAL A 196 11.13 -25.91 12.46
C VAL A 196 10.11 -27.03 12.29
N THR A 197 9.03 -26.81 11.54
CA THR A 197 8.01 -27.85 11.32
C THR A 197 8.59 -29.02 10.53
N HIS A 198 9.29 -28.76 9.44
CA HIS A 198 9.71 -29.80 8.50
C HIS A 198 10.96 -30.56 8.95
N PHE A 199 11.96 -29.88 9.54
CA PHE A 199 13.21 -30.54 9.93
C PHE A 199 13.23 -31.05 11.37
N TRP A 200 12.36 -30.55 12.25
CA TRP A 200 12.35 -30.93 13.66
C TRP A 200 11.06 -31.63 14.07
N LEU A 201 9.90 -30.98 13.87
CA LEU A 201 8.65 -31.51 14.41
C LEU A 201 8.11 -32.71 13.62
N GLU A 202 8.12 -32.66 12.28
CA GLU A 202 7.64 -33.76 11.43
C GLU A 202 8.45 -35.05 11.62
N PRO A 203 9.80 -35.05 11.61
CA PRO A 203 10.57 -36.27 11.86
C PRO A 203 10.32 -36.85 13.26
N ALA A 204 10.24 -35.99 14.28
CA ALA A 204 9.92 -36.42 15.64
C ALA A 204 8.52 -37.05 15.73
N LEU A 205 7.54 -36.48 15.04
CA LEU A 205 6.19 -37.05 14.94
C LEU A 205 6.19 -38.38 14.21
N GLN A 206 6.90 -38.48 13.07
CA GLN A 206 6.97 -39.71 12.26
C GLN A 206 7.57 -40.86 13.06
N GLN A 207 8.65 -40.64 13.81
CA GLN A 207 9.24 -41.66 14.67
C GLN A 207 8.25 -42.17 15.72
N ASN A 208 7.53 -41.26 16.38
CA ASN A 208 6.53 -41.61 17.37
C ASN A 208 5.31 -42.33 16.76
N LEU A 209 4.87 -41.90 15.57
CA LEU A 209 3.77 -42.53 14.83
C LEU A 209 4.12 -43.97 14.44
N VAL A 210 5.30 -44.19 13.85
CA VAL A 210 5.75 -45.52 13.44
C VAL A 210 5.85 -46.46 14.64
N GLY A 211 6.43 -46.01 15.75
CA GLY A 211 6.51 -46.81 16.97
C GLY A 211 5.14 -47.23 17.50
N ASN A 212 4.20 -46.27 17.61
CA ASN A 212 2.85 -46.54 18.10
C ASN A 212 2.05 -47.46 17.15
N LEU A 213 2.20 -47.29 15.83
CA LEU A 213 1.51 -48.13 14.86
C LEU A 213 2.06 -49.56 14.84
N LEU A 214 3.38 -49.73 14.99
CA LEU A 214 3.99 -51.05 15.14
C LEU A 214 3.50 -51.75 16.42
N GLU A 215 3.46 -51.05 17.55
CA GLU A 215 2.93 -51.60 18.80
C GLU A 215 1.46 -52.03 18.65
N GLN A 216 0.63 -51.20 18.00
CA GLN A 216 -0.76 -51.55 17.70
C GLN A 216 -0.86 -52.79 16.80
N ALA A 217 0.00 -52.93 15.79
CA ALA A 217 0.04 -54.10 14.92
C ALA A 217 0.40 -55.38 15.71
N PHE A 218 1.40 -55.30 16.60
CA PHE A 218 1.81 -56.44 17.44
C PHE A 218 0.83 -56.77 18.56
N SER A 219 -0.01 -55.82 18.98
CA SER A 219 -1.06 -56.04 19.98
C SER A 219 -2.25 -56.88 19.47
N GLY A 220 -2.30 -57.20 18.16
CA GLY A 220 -3.39 -57.95 17.55
C GLY A 220 -4.68 -57.15 17.35
N LYS A 221 -4.64 -55.83 17.50
CA LYS A 221 -5.79 -54.95 17.21
C LYS A 221 -6.13 -55.00 15.72
N LYS A 222 -7.43 -55.07 15.42
CA LYS A 222 -7.96 -55.07 14.04
C LYS A 222 -8.11 -53.68 13.44
N SER A 223 -8.09 -52.64 14.27
CA SER A 223 -8.18 -51.24 13.86
C SER A 223 -7.02 -50.45 14.44
N PHE A 224 -6.49 -49.53 13.63
CA PHE A 224 -5.42 -48.63 14.01
C PHE A 224 -6.02 -47.26 14.38
N SER A 225 -5.44 -46.64 15.39
CA SER A 225 -5.83 -45.32 15.87
C SER A 225 -4.62 -44.40 15.92
N LEU A 226 -4.85 -43.10 15.67
CA LEU A 226 -3.81 -42.10 15.81
C LEU A 226 -3.42 -41.95 17.29
N PRO A 227 -2.12 -41.89 17.61
CA PRO A 227 -1.67 -41.67 18.98
C PRO A 227 -1.97 -40.24 19.44
N MET A 228 -2.11 -40.05 20.76
CA MET A 228 -2.41 -38.73 21.37
C MET A 228 -1.43 -37.62 20.92
N VAL A 229 -0.16 -37.96 20.74
CA VAL A 229 0.88 -37.04 20.27
C VAL A 229 0.54 -36.40 18.92
N PHE A 230 -0.19 -37.10 18.04
CA PHE A 230 -0.61 -36.56 16.75
C PHE A 230 -1.62 -35.43 16.92
N TYR A 231 -2.59 -35.58 17.81
CA TYR A 231 -3.60 -34.55 18.08
C TYR A 231 -2.98 -33.30 18.70
N ILE A 232 -2.01 -33.48 19.60
CA ILE A 232 -1.24 -32.37 20.19
C ILE A 232 -0.45 -31.66 19.10
N TYR A 233 0.25 -32.41 18.25
CA TYR A 233 0.99 -31.86 17.12
C TYR A 233 0.08 -31.09 16.16
N SER A 234 -1.05 -31.68 15.73
CA SER A 234 -1.94 -31.03 14.77
C SER A 234 -2.53 -29.74 15.32
N PHE A 235 -2.84 -29.67 16.62
CA PHE A 235 -3.29 -28.46 17.28
C PHE A 235 -2.19 -27.40 17.37
N ILE A 236 -0.99 -27.74 17.86
CA ILE A 236 0.13 -26.79 17.98
C ILE A 236 0.56 -26.26 16.60
N SER A 237 0.65 -27.14 15.60
CA SER A 237 0.97 -26.77 14.23
C SER A 237 -0.10 -25.84 13.64
N SER A 238 -1.39 -26.15 13.85
CA SER A 238 -2.50 -25.28 13.41
C SER A 238 -2.52 -23.94 14.13
N LEU A 239 -2.21 -23.91 15.44
CA LEU A 239 -2.17 -22.67 16.22
C LEU A 239 -1.00 -21.79 15.79
N SER A 240 0.19 -22.37 15.59
CA SER A 240 1.38 -21.63 15.18
C SER A 240 1.26 -21.04 13.77
N ILE A 241 0.71 -21.80 12.80
CA ILE A 241 0.47 -21.25 11.45
C ILE A 241 -0.61 -20.18 11.44
N MET A 242 -1.63 -20.28 12.29
CA MET A 242 -2.66 -19.24 12.39
C MET A 242 -2.13 -17.97 13.05
N LEU A 243 -1.33 -18.08 14.11
CA LEU A 243 -0.62 -16.93 14.69
C LEU A 243 0.25 -16.24 13.64
N LEU A 244 1.05 -17.01 12.90
CA LEU A 244 1.91 -16.48 11.85
C LEU A 244 1.12 -15.82 10.72
N ALA A 245 0.03 -16.45 10.26
CA ALA A 245 -0.81 -15.94 9.20
C ALA A 245 -1.45 -14.60 9.58
N PHE A 246 -2.11 -14.51 10.74
CA PHE A 246 -2.70 -13.26 11.23
C PHE A 246 -1.63 -12.19 11.43
N PHE A 247 -0.51 -12.54 12.07
CA PHE A 247 0.59 -11.61 12.29
C PHE A 247 1.11 -11.01 10.99
N ASN A 248 1.40 -11.85 9.98
CA ASN A 248 1.93 -11.37 8.70
C ASN A 248 0.95 -10.44 7.99
N HIS A 249 -0.34 -10.76 7.98
CA HIS A 249 -1.35 -9.91 7.35
C HIS A 249 -1.56 -8.60 8.10
N HIS A 250 -1.60 -8.62 9.44
CA HIS A 250 -1.64 -7.39 10.23
C HIS A 250 -0.38 -6.55 10.02
N PHE A 251 0.79 -7.18 9.90
CA PHE A 251 2.04 -6.48 9.64
C PHE A 251 2.04 -5.80 8.29
N TYR A 252 1.55 -6.46 7.22
CA TYR A 252 1.33 -5.81 5.93
C TYR A 252 0.44 -4.58 6.06
N ALA A 253 -0.69 -4.72 6.76
CA ALA A 253 -1.66 -3.66 6.98
C ALA A 253 -1.09 -2.45 7.75
N THR A 254 -0.06 -2.62 8.58
CA THR A 254 0.59 -1.48 9.26
C THR A 254 1.32 -0.53 8.32
N PHE A 255 1.62 -0.95 7.08
CA PHE A 255 2.21 -0.12 6.04
C PHE A 255 1.19 0.41 5.04
N PHE A 256 -0.11 0.14 5.23
CA PHE A 256 -1.14 0.66 4.34
C PHE A 256 -1.44 2.12 4.72
N PRO A 257 -1.66 3.03 3.76
CA PRO A 257 -2.02 4.42 4.06
C PRO A 257 -3.29 4.47 4.88
N ARG A 258 -3.35 5.32 5.92
CA ARG A 258 -4.56 5.43 6.72
C ARG A 258 -5.58 6.35 6.06
N GLU A 259 -6.86 6.10 6.28
CA GLU A 259 -7.94 6.97 5.77
C GLU A 259 -8.14 8.21 6.66
N ASP A 260 -7.66 8.20 7.91
CA ASP A 260 -7.65 9.36 8.81
C ASP A 260 -6.48 10.33 8.56
N ASP A 261 -5.59 10.02 7.62
CA ASP A 261 -4.48 10.89 7.20
C ASP A 261 -4.94 12.02 6.25
N GLU A 262 -6.23 12.35 6.18
CA GLU A 262 -6.75 13.54 5.46
C GLU A 262 -6.49 14.87 6.20
N ASP A 263 -6.02 14.85 7.45
CA ASP A 263 -5.54 16.03 8.16
C ASP A 263 -4.11 15.77 8.66
N GLY A 264 -3.13 16.46 8.07
CA GLY A 264 -1.72 16.43 8.47
C GLY A 264 -1.45 17.09 9.82
N GLU A 265 -2.08 16.61 10.90
CA GLU A 265 -1.90 17.12 12.25
C GLU A 265 -2.06 15.96 13.26
N TYR A 266 -1.18 14.96 13.25
CA TYR A 266 -0.77 14.20 14.45
C TYR A 266 0.44 13.28 14.15
N GLY A 267 1.44 13.82 13.48
CA GLY A 267 2.82 13.44 13.79
C GLY A 267 3.17 14.16 15.08
N MET A 268 3.24 13.44 16.21
CA MET A 268 3.71 13.96 17.50
C MET A 268 4.86 14.94 17.29
N ASP A 269 4.62 16.22 17.55
CA ASP A 269 5.58 17.29 17.35
C ASP A 269 6.88 16.93 18.07
N ILE A 270 8.00 17.08 17.38
CA ILE A 270 9.32 16.95 17.96
C ILE A 270 9.44 17.92 19.15
N SER A 271 8.72 19.05 19.12
CA SER A 271 8.64 20.00 20.25
C SER A 271 7.90 19.47 21.48
N ASP A 272 6.90 18.58 21.34
CA ASP A 272 6.24 17.92 22.48
C ASP A 272 7.14 16.85 23.11
N ARG A 273 7.93 16.15 22.28
CA ARG A 273 8.91 15.16 22.73
C ARG A 273 10.13 15.83 23.38
N GLU A 274 10.52 17.00 22.87
CA GLU A 274 11.51 17.91 23.47
C GLU A 274 10.96 18.55 24.75
N GLY A 275 9.66 18.84 24.84
CA GLY A 275 9.00 19.33 26.06
C GLY A 275 8.94 18.28 27.16
N ILE A 276 8.69 17.01 26.83
CA ILE A 276 8.72 15.90 27.79
C ILE A 276 10.16 15.56 28.23
N THR A 277 11.13 15.65 27.31
CA THR A 277 12.55 15.46 27.68
C THR A 277 13.14 16.67 28.41
N ALA A 278 12.65 17.88 28.16
CA ALA A 278 13.01 19.10 28.89
C ALA A 278 12.41 19.10 30.30
N THR A 279 11.16 18.66 30.49
CA THR A 279 10.54 18.52 31.82
C THR A 279 11.15 17.38 32.64
N LEU A 280 11.65 16.32 31.99
CA LEU A 280 12.44 15.26 32.65
C LEU A 280 13.88 15.73 32.98
N ALA A 281 14.45 16.66 32.20
CA ALA A 281 15.73 17.29 32.51
C ALA A 281 15.61 18.34 33.64
N GLU A 282 14.47 19.02 33.75
CA GLU A 282 14.14 19.94 34.85
C GLU A 282 14.04 19.23 36.22
N HIS A 283 13.75 17.94 36.24
CA HIS A 283 13.68 17.09 37.45
C HIS A 283 15.01 16.46 37.88
N GLY A 284 16.15 16.96 37.37
CA GLY A 284 17.44 16.81 38.07
C GLY A 284 18.14 15.46 37.97
N VAL A 285 18.00 14.72 36.86
CA VAL A 285 18.88 13.57 36.57
C VAL A 285 20.00 14.02 35.62
N SER A 286 21.10 14.50 36.22
CA SER A 286 22.27 15.04 35.54
C SER A 286 23.22 13.96 34.98
N ALA A 287 23.82 14.23 33.80
CA ALA A 287 25.26 14.13 33.50
C ALA A 287 25.47 14.45 32.00
N ALA A 288 26.43 15.24 31.49
CA ALA A 288 27.54 16.04 32.02
C ALA A 288 28.05 16.95 30.85
N PRO A 289 29.22 17.60 30.90
CA PRO A 289 29.42 19.04 30.75
C PRO A 289 29.57 19.54 29.29
N GLN A 290 29.14 20.79 29.08
CA GLN A 290 29.44 21.60 27.90
C GLN A 290 30.95 21.75 27.69
N ALA A 291 31.46 21.13 26.63
CA ALA A 291 32.64 21.58 25.93
C ALA A 291 32.17 22.25 24.63
N GLU A 292 32.72 23.42 24.31
CA GLU A 292 32.52 24.11 23.02
C GLU A 292 32.83 23.15 21.85
N LYS A 293 31.79 22.46 21.35
CA LYS A 293 31.85 21.80 20.06
C LYS A 293 31.68 22.87 19.00
N LYS A 294 32.77 23.19 18.30
CA LYS A 294 32.73 23.60 16.89
C LYS A 294 31.63 22.76 16.22
N ALA A 295 30.55 23.39 15.74
CA ALA A 295 29.39 22.69 15.20
C ALA A 295 29.88 21.60 14.25
N ALA A 296 29.65 20.33 14.63
CA ALA A 296 30.05 19.20 13.80
C ALA A 296 29.35 19.38 12.45
N GLU A 297 30.09 19.21 11.34
CA GLU A 297 29.48 19.33 10.02
C GLU A 297 28.28 18.38 9.93
N PRO A 298 27.10 18.86 9.49
CA PRO A 298 25.94 18.00 9.34
C PRO A 298 26.28 16.90 8.33
N LEU A 299 25.93 15.66 8.67
CA LEU A 299 26.08 14.52 7.77
C LEU A 299 25.05 14.60 6.63
N PRO A 300 25.30 13.96 5.47
CA PRO A 300 24.30 13.88 4.41
C PRO A 300 23.06 13.12 4.89
N ASP A 301 21.89 13.75 4.82
CA ASP A 301 20.61 13.15 5.17
C ASP A 301 19.76 12.93 3.92
N PHE A 302 19.71 11.68 3.44
CA PHE A 302 18.95 11.31 2.24
C PHE A 302 17.44 11.44 2.43
N SER A 303 16.93 11.52 3.66
CA SER A 303 15.50 11.75 3.87
C SER A 303 15.04 13.09 3.30
N LEU A 304 15.95 14.08 3.18
CA LEU A 304 15.70 15.38 2.54
C LEU A 304 15.45 15.28 1.02
N LEU A 305 15.65 14.10 0.41
CA LEU A 305 15.43 13.84 -1.02
C LEU A 305 14.12 13.09 -1.30
N THR A 306 13.23 12.94 -0.31
CA THR A 306 12.03 12.11 -0.45
C THR A 306 11.10 12.61 -1.58
N ASP A 307 11.01 13.92 -1.78
CA ASP A 307 10.18 14.56 -2.81
C ASP A 307 10.97 14.89 -4.10
N ALA A 308 12.21 14.42 -4.21
CA ALA A 308 13.05 14.56 -5.40
C ALA A 308 12.86 13.38 -6.36
N ASP A 309 12.76 13.64 -7.66
CA ASP A 309 12.92 12.61 -8.67
C ASP A 309 14.40 12.20 -8.82
N THR A 310 14.86 11.30 -7.95
CA THR A 310 16.26 10.84 -7.93
C THR A 310 16.59 9.80 -9.00
N SER A 311 15.65 9.43 -9.89
CA SER A 311 15.81 8.33 -10.86
C SER A 311 17.04 8.48 -11.76
N ASN A 312 17.42 9.72 -12.07
CA ASN A 312 18.58 10.04 -12.93
C ASN A 312 19.78 10.61 -12.15
N MET A 313 19.76 10.59 -10.81
CA MET A 313 20.87 11.08 -9.99
C MET A 313 21.77 9.94 -9.50
N GLY A 314 23.07 10.03 -9.77
CA GLY A 314 24.06 9.13 -9.18
C GLY A 314 24.19 9.32 -7.66
N ILE A 315 24.62 8.28 -6.95
CA ILE A 315 24.72 8.26 -5.47
C ILE A 315 25.61 9.39 -4.92
N GLU A 316 26.71 9.73 -5.60
CA GLU A 316 27.59 10.82 -5.16
C GLU A 316 26.93 12.20 -5.34
N THR A 317 26.14 12.38 -6.39
CA THR A 317 25.32 13.60 -6.58
C THR A 317 24.24 13.70 -5.50
N GLN A 318 23.57 12.58 -5.18
CA GLN A 318 22.58 12.54 -4.12
C GLN A 318 23.19 12.88 -2.75
N LYS A 319 24.38 12.34 -2.43
CA LYS A 319 25.11 12.70 -1.19
C LYS A 319 25.44 14.18 -1.13
N ALA A 320 25.99 14.74 -2.21
CA ALA A 320 26.36 16.15 -2.28
C ALA A 320 25.13 17.05 -2.12
N PHE A 321 24.02 16.68 -2.76
CA PHE A 321 22.77 17.43 -2.67
C PHE A 321 22.12 17.33 -1.29
N ALA A 322 22.01 16.13 -0.71
CA ALA A 322 21.52 15.91 0.65
C ALA A 322 22.33 16.67 1.70
N LEU A 323 23.67 16.70 1.54
CA LEU A 323 24.55 17.47 2.40
C LEU A 323 24.31 18.99 2.26
N ALA A 324 24.11 19.48 1.04
CA ALA A 324 23.81 20.88 0.79
C ALA A 324 22.46 21.30 1.41
N LEU A 325 21.44 20.45 1.29
CA LEU A 325 20.13 20.67 1.92
C LEU A 325 20.24 20.72 3.45
N ALA A 326 20.93 19.75 4.07
CA ALA A 326 21.13 19.74 5.51
C ALA A 326 21.87 20.98 6.02
N ARG A 327 22.88 21.45 5.28
CA ARG A 327 23.61 22.71 5.57
C ARG A 327 22.71 23.93 5.42
N ALA A 328 21.90 23.98 4.36
CA ALA A 328 20.96 25.07 4.15
C ALA A 328 19.92 25.11 5.27
N ASP A 329 19.30 23.98 5.63
CA ASP A 329 18.28 23.91 6.69
C ASP A 329 18.82 24.35 8.04
N ALA A 330 20.06 23.98 8.39
CA ALA A 330 20.72 24.47 9.60
C ALA A 330 20.90 25.99 9.60
N LEU A 331 21.25 26.58 8.44
CA LEU A 331 21.38 28.03 8.29
C LEU A 331 20.03 28.74 8.33
N LEU A 332 19.01 28.19 7.68
CA LEU A 332 17.65 28.72 7.68
C LEU A 332 17.07 28.72 9.11
N THR A 333 17.23 27.62 9.84
CA THR A 333 16.83 27.50 11.25
C THR A 333 17.58 28.49 12.16
N SER A 334 18.84 28.79 11.83
CA SER A 334 19.65 29.79 12.54
C SER A 334 19.38 31.24 12.09
N ASN A 335 18.29 31.49 11.35
CA ASN A 335 17.91 32.80 10.79
C ASN A 335 18.98 33.43 9.86
N LYS A 336 19.87 32.62 9.27
CA LYS A 336 20.87 33.04 8.28
C LYS A 336 20.34 32.79 6.87
N ILE A 337 19.22 33.44 6.55
CA ILE A 337 18.42 33.16 5.35
C ILE A 337 19.22 33.33 4.06
N ASP A 338 19.94 34.44 3.89
CA ASP A 338 20.73 34.70 2.66
C ASP A 338 21.82 33.65 2.43
N ALA A 339 22.46 33.19 3.51
CA ALA A 339 23.50 32.17 3.43
C ALA A 339 22.92 30.78 3.08
N GLY A 340 21.75 30.44 3.63
CA GLY A 340 21.02 29.22 3.28
C GLY A 340 20.57 29.22 1.82
N LEU A 341 19.99 30.33 1.35
CA LEU A 341 19.58 30.48 -0.04
C LEU A 341 20.77 30.44 -1.01
N ALA A 342 21.91 31.03 -0.65
CA ALA A 342 23.12 30.98 -1.47
C ALA A 342 23.66 29.56 -1.65
N LEU A 343 23.48 28.67 -0.65
CA LEU A 343 23.84 27.26 -0.77
C LEU A 343 22.92 26.47 -1.71
N LEU A 344 21.63 26.84 -1.76
CA LEU A 344 20.63 26.13 -2.57
C LEU A 344 20.55 26.64 -4.01
N ALA A 345 20.92 27.90 -4.26
CA ALA A 345 20.82 28.54 -5.57
C ALA A 345 21.44 27.72 -6.74
N PRO A 346 22.60 27.05 -6.59
CA PRO A 346 23.17 26.24 -7.67
C PRO A 346 22.31 25.05 -8.10
N PHE A 347 21.43 24.57 -7.23
CA PHE A 347 20.54 23.42 -7.49
C PHE A 347 19.18 23.83 -8.06
N ALA A 348 18.90 25.13 -8.15
CA ALA A 348 17.68 25.70 -8.69
C ALA A 348 17.96 26.61 -9.90
N ASP A 349 18.83 26.15 -10.79
CA ASP A 349 19.19 26.83 -12.04
C ASP A 349 18.48 26.18 -13.26
N GLU A 350 18.83 26.63 -14.47
CA GLU A 350 18.25 26.13 -15.72
C GLU A 350 18.76 24.74 -16.11
N ASN A 351 19.89 24.31 -15.56
CA ASN A 351 20.53 23.03 -15.88
C ASN A 351 20.01 21.88 -15.00
N HIS A 352 19.43 22.22 -13.85
CA HIS A 352 18.90 21.26 -12.89
C HIS A 352 17.38 21.13 -13.02
N ASP A 353 16.94 19.92 -13.35
CA ASP A 353 15.52 19.59 -13.49
C ASP A 353 14.77 19.85 -12.18
N ALA A 354 13.67 20.60 -12.25
CA ALA A 354 12.93 21.03 -11.07
C ALA A 354 12.23 19.89 -10.32
N ALA A 355 11.93 18.75 -10.96
CA ALA A 355 11.42 17.57 -10.27
C ALA A 355 12.55 16.86 -9.52
N ALA A 356 13.71 16.72 -10.16
CA ALA A 356 14.87 16.06 -9.58
C ALA A 356 15.43 16.86 -8.38
N TYR A 357 15.54 18.18 -8.49
CA TYR A 357 16.07 19.04 -7.42
C TYR A 357 14.97 19.74 -6.61
N PHE A 358 13.74 19.21 -6.64
CA PHE A 358 12.58 19.80 -6.01
C PHE A 358 12.78 20.28 -4.56
N PRO A 359 13.48 19.55 -3.66
CA PRO A 359 13.71 20.02 -2.29
C PRO A 359 14.41 21.38 -2.19
N ALA A 360 15.28 21.74 -3.15
CA ALA A 360 15.88 23.07 -3.21
C ALA A 360 14.87 24.11 -3.70
N TYR A 361 14.11 23.78 -4.75
CA TYR A 361 13.05 24.64 -5.26
C TYR A 361 12.01 24.95 -4.19
N GLN A 362 11.57 23.97 -3.41
CA GLN A 362 10.61 24.13 -2.32
C GLN A 362 11.07 25.17 -1.29
N ARG A 363 12.31 25.05 -0.80
CA ARG A 363 12.89 25.96 0.21
C ARG A 363 13.09 27.36 -0.33
N ILE A 364 13.63 27.48 -1.55
CA ILE A 364 13.87 28.78 -2.18
C ILE A 364 12.53 29.46 -2.49
N TYR A 365 11.57 28.73 -3.05
CA TYR A 365 10.28 29.28 -3.47
C TYR A 365 9.45 29.73 -2.27
N ALA A 366 9.46 28.99 -1.15
CA ALA A 366 8.77 29.37 0.07
C ALA A 366 9.29 30.70 0.67
N LEU A 367 10.59 31.00 0.51
CA LEU A 367 11.22 32.19 1.07
C LEU A 367 11.28 33.36 0.08
N LYS A 368 11.46 33.07 -1.21
CA LYS A 368 11.65 34.06 -2.26
C LYS A 368 11.00 33.55 -3.57
N PRO A 369 9.66 33.62 -3.66
CA PRO A 369 8.97 33.21 -4.88
C PRO A 369 9.40 34.10 -6.04
N GLN A 370 9.83 33.47 -7.13
CA GLN A 370 10.33 34.14 -8.34
C GLN A 370 9.65 33.55 -9.57
N TYR A 371 9.49 34.39 -10.60
CA TYR A 371 8.80 34.01 -11.83
C TYR A 371 9.47 32.83 -12.53
N ASP A 372 10.80 32.83 -12.62
CA ASP A 372 11.55 31.75 -13.29
C ASP A 372 11.43 30.42 -12.56
N LEU A 373 11.43 30.43 -11.22
CA LEU A 373 11.23 29.24 -10.39
C LEU A 373 9.81 28.67 -10.56
N LEU A 374 8.80 29.56 -10.54
CA LEU A 374 7.41 29.17 -10.79
C LEU A 374 7.26 28.51 -12.16
N HIS A 375 7.86 29.08 -13.21
CA HIS A 375 7.78 28.51 -14.55
C HIS A 375 8.40 27.11 -14.65
N ARG A 376 9.52 26.86 -13.97
CA ARG A 376 10.13 25.51 -13.93
C ARG A 376 9.30 24.52 -13.11
N LEU A 377 8.71 24.96 -12.00
CA LEU A 377 7.78 24.15 -11.20
C LEU A 377 6.50 23.81 -12.00
N ILE A 378 5.97 24.76 -12.78
CA ILE A 378 4.86 24.54 -13.73
C ILE A 378 5.22 23.46 -14.74
N ALA A 379 6.42 23.51 -15.33
CA ALA A 379 6.86 22.50 -16.29
C ALA A 379 7.02 21.12 -15.65
N ALA A 380 7.56 21.05 -14.42
CA ALA A 380 7.65 19.79 -13.66
C ALA A 380 6.27 19.22 -13.33
N ALA A 381 5.36 20.06 -12.82
CA ALA A 381 3.98 19.69 -12.53
C ALA A 381 3.22 19.21 -13.78
N ALA A 382 3.40 19.87 -14.93
CA ALA A 382 2.78 19.48 -16.20
C ALA A 382 3.28 18.12 -16.72
N ARG A 383 4.50 17.71 -16.36
CA ARG A 383 5.03 16.35 -16.63
C ARG A 383 4.54 15.30 -15.64
N GLY A 384 3.80 15.71 -14.59
CA GLY A 384 3.19 14.82 -13.61
C GLY A 384 3.92 14.76 -12.26
N HIS A 385 4.84 15.68 -11.97
CA HIS A 385 5.51 15.73 -10.68
C HIS A 385 4.58 16.32 -9.60
N GLN A 386 4.00 15.44 -8.77
CA GLN A 386 3.01 15.77 -7.74
C GLN A 386 3.51 16.84 -6.74
N PRO A 387 4.71 16.72 -6.13
CA PRO A 387 5.17 17.72 -5.16
C PRO A 387 5.30 19.13 -5.75
N SER A 388 5.72 19.23 -7.02
CA SER A 388 5.77 20.53 -7.71
C SER A 388 4.40 21.12 -7.93
N PHE A 389 3.40 20.30 -8.26
CA PHE A 389 2.02 20.77 -8.45
C PHE A 389 1.43 21.28 -7.12
N ASP A 390 1.61 20.53 -6.04
CA ASP A 390 1.05 20.88 -4.73
C ASP A 390 1.64 22.19 -4.20
N LEU A 391 2.94 22.40 -4.40
CA LEU A 391 3.63 23.62 -4.00
C LEU A 391 3.07 24.87 -4.69
N ILE A 392 2.76 24.79 -5.98
CA ILE A 392 2.34 25.97 -6.79
C ILE A 392 0.82 26.08 -6.96
N ARG A 393 0.04 25.11 -6.46
CA ARG A 393 -1.42 25.08 -6.62
C ARG A 393 -2.09 26.39 -6.17
N PRO A 394 -1.76 26.99 -5.01
CA PRO A 394 -2.36 28.26 -4.59
C PRO A 394 -2.16 29.39 -5.61
N GLU A 395 -0.98 29.46 -6.20
CA GLU A 395 -0.65 30.42 -7.25
C GLU A 395 -1.42 30.11 -8.54
N LEU A 396 -1.54 28.82 -8.92
CA LEU A 396 -2.32 28.42 -10.10
C LEU A 396 -3.81 28.79 -10.01
N GLU A 397 -4.39 28.87 -8.81
CA GLU A 397 -5.78 29.31 -8.64
C GLU A 397 -5.97 30.81 -8.87
N SER A 398 -4.92 31.61 -8.68
CA SER A 398 -4.94 33.07 -8.79
C SER A 398 -4.20 33.60 -10.04
N ILE A 399 -3.45 32.75 -10.74
CA ILE A 399 -2.63 33.13 -11.89
C ILE A 399 -3.48 33.69 -13.04
N ASP A 400 -2.91 34.63 -13.78
CA ASP A 400 -3.44 34.99 -15.08
C ASP A 400 -3.19 33.82 -16.06
N PRO A 401 -4.22 33.16 -16.61
CA PRO A 401 -4.03 32.03 -17.52
C PRO A 401 -3.28 32.42 -18.79
N ALA A 402 -3.24 33.71 -19.15
CA ALA A 402 -2.47 34.18 -20.29
C ALA A 402 -0.94 34.05 -20.09
N THR A 403 -0.48 33.94 -18.84
CA THR A 403 0.95 33.78 -18.52
C THR A 403 1.37 32.31 -18.45
N LEU A 404 0.43 31.37 -18.53
CA LEU A 404 0.73 29.94 -18.55
C LEU A 404 1.17 29.49 -19.95
N PRO A 405 2.19 28.62 -20.08
CA PRO A 405 2.50 27.97 -21.35
C PRO A 405 1.31 27.15 -21.84
N ALA A 406 0.88 27.36 -23.09
CA ALA A 406 -0.32 26.74 -23.65
C ALA A 406 -0.32 25.21 -23.55
N ASP A 407 0.82 24.58 -23.83
CA ASP A 407 1.03 23.13 -23.76
C ASP A 407 0.97 22.56 -22.34
N SER A 408 1.17 23.40 -21.32
CA SER A 408 1.11 22.99 -19.91
C SER A 408 -0.30 23.02 -19.34
N VAL A 409 -1.22 23.79 -19.95
CA VAL A 409 -2.58 23.99 -19.41
C VAL A 409 -3.37 22.69 -19.35
N LEU A 410 -3.39 21.89 -20.42
CA LEU A 410 -4.17 20.64 -20.43
C LEU A 410 -3.60 19.60 -19.44
N PRO A 411 -2.28 19.30 -19.44
CA PRO A 411 -1.71 18.38 -18.46
C PRO A 411 -1.97 18.81 -17.01
N LEU A 412 -1.77 20.09 -16.68
CA LEU A 412 -2.04 20.62 -15.33
C LEU A 412 -3.51 20.51 -14.97
N ALA A 413 -4.42 20.81 -15.90
CA ALA A 413 -5.85 20.70 -15.67
C ALA A 413 -6.28 19.24 -15.46
N GLN A 414 -5.71 18.30 -16.23
CA GLN A 414 -5.97 16.87 -16.04
C GLN A 414 -5.45 16.39 -14.68
N PHE A 415 -4.29 16.87 -14.28
CA PHE A 415 -3.68 16.55 -12.98
C PHE A 415 -4.55 17.07 -11.84
N ALA A 416 -4.93 18.35 -11.87
CA ALA A 416 -5.84 18.98 -10.91
C ALA A 416 -7.20 18.27 -10.85
N ALA A 417 -7.76 17.86 -12.00
CA ALA A 417 -9.05 17.17 -12.05
C ALA A 417 -9.02 15.77 -11.41
N ARG A 418 -7.90 15.04 -11.52
CA ARG A 418 -7.72 13.72 -10.87
C ARG A 418 -7.71 13.86 -9.34
N GLN A 419 -7.10 14.94 -8.85
CA GLN A 419 -7.06 15.29 -7.43
C GLN A 419 -8.29 16.08 -6.95
N GLN A 420 -9.34 16.16 -7.77
CA GLN A 420 -10.59 16.88 -7.45
C GLN A 420 -10.42 18.39 -7.16
N HIS A 421 -9.31 19.00 -7.57
CA HIS A 421 -9.06 20.44 -7.47
C HIS A 421 -9.76 21.21 -8.61
N TYR A 422 -11.09 21.14 -8.63
CA TYR A 422 -11.91 21.70 -9.71
C TYR A 422 -11.80 23.23 -9.82
N LYS A 423 -11.52 23.95 -8.72
CA LYS A 423 -11.27 25.40 -8.77
C LYS A 423 -10.02 25.72 -9.58
N THR A 424 -8.92 25.00 -9.35
CA THR A 424 -7.68 25.13 -10.13
C THR A 424 -7.92 24.80 -11.60
N VAL A 425 -8.67 23.74 -11.92
CA VAL A 425 -9.05 23.40 -13.31
C VAL A 425 -9.70 24.58 -14.00
N LEU A 426 -10.68 25.23 -13.35
CA LEU A 426 -11.38 26.37 -13.91
C LEU A 426 -10.49 27.61 -13.99
N ALA A 427 -9.63 27.83 -13.00
CA ALA A 427 -8.71 28.95 -12.97
C ALA A 427 -7.74 28.92 -14.15
N ILE A 428 -7.14 27.77 -14.47
CA ILE A 428 -6.10 27.68 -15.51
C ILE A 428 -6.67 27.48 -16.93
N THR A 429 -7.90 26.98 -17.06
CA THR A 429 -8.56 26.78 -18.38
C THR A 429 -9.42 27.97 -18.82
N ARG A 430 -9.71 28.94 -17.93
CA ARG A 430 -10.52 30.12 -18.30
C ARG A 430 -9.84 30.92 -19.41
N GLN A 431 -10.64 31.45 -20.33
CA GLN A 431 -10.18 32.26 -21.46
C GLN A 431 -9.15 31.59 -22.39
N PHE A 432 -8.96 30.26 -22.33
CA PHE A 432 -7.99 29.56 -23.17
C PHE A 432 -8.24 29.79 -24.68
N ALA A 433 -9.51 29.81 -25.13
CA ALA A 433 -9.84 30.10 -26.53
C ALA A 433 -9.60 31.55 -26.96
N LYS A 434 -9.44 32.48 -26.00
CA LYS A 434 -9.08 33.88 -26.27
C LYS A 434 -7.56 34.02 -26.40
N ASN A 435 -6.83 33.33 -25.53
CA ASN A 435 -5.37 33.42 -25.46
C ASN A 435 -4.69 32.54 -26.53
N HIS A 436 -5.28 31.38 -26.86
CA HIS A 436 -4.74 30.40 -27.79
C HIS A 436 -5.84 29.84 -28.73
N PRO A 437 -6.37 30.66 -29.66
CA PRO A 437 -7.57 30.32 -30.44
C PRO A 437 -7.40 29.13 -31.40
N GLU A 438 -6.18 28.83 -31.82
CA GLU A 438 -5.87 27.75 -32.78
C GLU A 438 -5.19 26.53 -32.13
N HIS A 439 -5.12 26.50 -30.79
CA HIS A 439 -4.39 25.43 -30.11
C HIS A 439 -5.11 24.07 -30.22
N PRO A 440 -4.40 22.98 -30.55
CA PRO A 440 -5.02 21.66 -30.74
C PRO A 440 -5.81 21.14 -29.53
N GLN A 441 -5.40 21.55 -28.33
CA GLN A 441 -5.99 21.12 -27.06
C GLN A 441 -7.15 22.01 -26.57
N LEU A 442 -7.57 23.02 -27.36
CA LEU A 442 -8.63 23.95 -26.98
C LEU A 442 -9.89 23.20 -26.54
N ILE A 443 -10.40 22.32 -27.39
CA ILE A 443 -11.64 21.59 -27.09
C ILE A 443 -11.51 20.69 -25.86
N ASP A 444 -10.34 20.07 -25.64
CA ASP A 444 -10.11 19.22 -24.47
C ASP A 444 -10.12 20.02 -23.16
N ASN A 445 -9.51 21.21 -23.16
CA ASN A 445 -9.54 22.12 -22.01
C ASN A 445 -10.97 22.52 -21.63
N TYR A 446 -11.81 22.83 -22.63
CA TYR A 446 -13.20 23.23 -22.38
C TYR A 446 -14.12 22.07 -21.97
N ILE A 447 -13.90 20.85 -22.49
CA ILE A 447 -14.61 19.65 -22.02
C ILE A 447 -14.26 19.39 -20.54
N LEU A 448 -12.98 19.52 -20.18
CA LEU A 448 -12.53 19.31 -18.81
C LEU A 448 -13.07 20.40 -17.87
N ALA A 449 -13.09 21.66 -18.30
CA ALA A 449 -13.70 22.77 -17.57
C ALA A 449 -15.21 22.55 -17.35
N ALA A 450 -15.94 22.07 -18.37
CA ALA A 450 -17.37 21.77 -18.23
C ALA A 450 -17.63 20.65 -17.20
N ARG A 451 -16.78 19.61 -17.18
CA ARG A 451 -16.85 18.55 -16.17
C ARG A 451 -16.55 19.08 -14.77
N ALA A 452 -15.57 19.95 -14.62
CA ALA A 452 -15.25 20.61 -13.36
C ALA A 452 -16.42 21.50 -12.88
N LEU A 453 -17.05 22.28 -13.77
CA LEU A 453 -18.25 23.07 -13.47
C LEU A 453 -19.39 22.19 -12.95
N ALA A 454 -19.65 21.05 -13.60
CA ALA A 454 -20.69 20.12 -13.16
C ALA A 454 -20.38 19.52 -11.77
N LYS A 455 -19.10 19.23 -11.48
CA LYS A 455 -18.67 18.69 -10.18
C LYS A 455 -18.80 19.67 -9.03
N ILE A 456 -18.73 20.98 -9.28
CA ILE A 456 -18.97 22.03 -8.28
C ILE A 456 -20.44 22.48 -8.24
N GLY A 457 -21.36 21.74 -8.86
CA GLY A 457 -22.81 22.04 -8.86
C GLY A 457 -23.26 23.09 -9.86
N ALA A 458 -22.38 23.63 -10.69
CA ALA A 458 -22.70 24.63 -11.71
C ALA A 458 -23.08 23.99 -13.06
N VAL A 459 -24.06 23.07 -13.04
CA VAL A 459 -24.45 22.26 -14.20
C VAL A 459 -24.96 23.14 -15.35
N ASP A 460 -25.76 24.17 -15.07
CA ASP A 460 -26.27 25.10 -16.10
C ASP A 460 -25.12 25.80 -16.85
N LYS A 461 -24.09 26.24 -16.13
CA LYS A 461 -22.90 26.86 -16.72
C LYS A 461 -22.09 25.86 -17.55
N ALA A 462 -22.01 24.60 -17.09
CA ALA A 462 -21.36 23.54 -17.85
C ALA A 462 -22.09 23.27 -19.18
N GLN A 463 -23.43 23.20 -19.16
CA GLN A 463 -24.24 23.02 -20.36
C GLN A 463 -24.09 24.21 -21.32
N GLN A 464 -24.18 25.44 -20.81
CA GLN A 464 -23.99 26.66 -21.61
C GLN A 464 -22.61 26.69 -22.28
N LEU A 465 -21.55 26.31 -21.55
CA LEU A 465 -20.19 26.24 -22.08
C LEU A 465 -20.09 25.24 -23.25
N LEU A 466 -20.64 24.04 -23.10
CA LEU A 466 -20.61 23.02 -24.16
C LEU A 466 -21.48 23.41 -25.37
N GLN A 467 -22.61 24.07 -25.17
CA GLN A 467 -23.45 24.59 -26.27
C GLN A 467 -22.72 25.67 -27.06
N GLN A 468 -22.10 26.66 -26.37
CA GLN A 468 -21.28 27.68 -27.03
C GLN A 468 -20.15 27.06 -27.86
N MET A 469 -19.56 25.96 -27.38
CA MET A 469 -18.50 25.24 -28.08
C MET A 469 -19.00 24.57 -29.36
N LEU A 470 -20.20 23.97 -29.34
CA LEU A 470 -20.83 23.40 -30.54
C LEU A 470 -21.22 24.48 -31.57
N THR A 471 -21.64 25.66 -31.12
CA THR A 471 -21.95 26.78 -32.02
C THR A 471 -20.68 27.34 -32.67
N ARG A 472 -19.59 27.45 -31.90
CA ARG A 472 -18.34 28.03 -32.40
C ARG A 472 -17.50 27.06 -33.22
N PHE A 473 -17.61 25.75 -32.97
CA PHE A 473 -16.82 24.70 -33.65
C PHE A 473 -17.70 23.53 -34.13
N PRO A 474 -18.63 23.77 -35.07
CA PRO A 474 -19.62 22.77 -35.49
C PRO A 474 -19.01 21.53 -36.16
N ASP A 475 -17.91 21.71 -36.92
CA ASP A 475 -17.27 20.66 -37.73
C ASP A 475 -16.01 20.08 -37.08
N HIS A 476 -15.76 20.37 -35.80
CA HIS A 476 -14.56 19.86 -35.11
C HIS A 476 -14.64 18.35 -34.89
N ALA A 477 -13.50 17.65 -35.02
CA ALA A 477 -13.41 16.18 -34.86
C ALA A 477 -13.98 15.65 -33.53
N LYS A 478 -13.99 16.50 -32.49
CA LYS A 478 -14.51 16.21 -31.13
C LYS A 478 -15.95 16.70 -30.88
N ALA A 479 -16.65 17.21 -31.89
CA ALA A 479 -18.04 17.70 -31.74
C ALA A 479 -19.00 16.60 -31.22
N ALA A 480 -18.80 15.34 -31.65
CA ALA A 480 -19.56 14.20 -31.13
C ALA A 480 -19.33 13.98 -29.62
N GLN A 481 -18.09 14.14 -29.15
CA GLN A 481 -17.72 14.01 -27.73
C GLN A 481 -18.33 15.14 -26.87
N ILE A 482 -18.42 16.35 -27.42
CA ILE A 482 -19.10 17.48 -26.76
C ILE A 482 -20.60 17.18 -26.63
N ARG A 483 -21.28 16.74 -27.70
CA ARG A 483 -22.72 16.37 -27.66
C ARG A 483 -22.99 15.26 -26.65
N HIS A 484 -22.14 14.24 -26.61
CA HIS A 484 -22.25 13.15 -25.64
C HIS A 484 -22.11 13.66 -24.19
N THR A 485 -21.12 14.50 -23.92
CA THR A 485 -20.92 15.08 -22.58
C THR A 485 -22.10 15.98 -22.17
N LEU A 486 -22.64 16.76 -23.10
CA LEU A 486 -23.82 17.60 -22.86
C LEU A 486 -25.05 16.75 -22.51
N LYS A 487 -25.30 15.66 -23.24
CA LYS A 487 -26.41 14.73 -22.98
C LYS A 487 -26.32 14.12 -21.57
N LEU A 488 -25.13 13.67 -21.17
CA LEU A 488 -24.88 13.11 -19.83
C LEU A 488 -25.15 14.11 -18.70
N LEU A 489 -24.90 15.41 -18.94
CA LEU A 489 -25.18 16.45 -17.95
C LEU A 489 -26.68 16.75 -17.86
N GLN A 490 -27.42 16.64 -18.96
CA GLN A 490 -28.87 16.84 -18.99
C GLN A 490 -29.64 15.69 -18.33
N GLU A 491 -29.14 14.45 -18.41
CA GLU A 491 -29.76 13.28 -17.76
C GLU A 491 -29.56 13.25 -16.23
N LYS A 492 -28.64 14.06 -15.69
CA LYS A 492 -28.32 14.14 -14.25
C LYS A 492 -28.98 15.30 -13.52
N THR A 493 -29.72 16.13 -14.24
CA THR A 493 -30.53 17.24 -13.69
C THR A 493 -31.97 16.75 -13.60
#